data_AF-A0A0L0NCL3-F1
#
_entry.id   AF-A0A0L0NCL3-F1
#
_cell.length_a   1.000
_cell.length_b   1.000
_cell.length_c   1.000
_cell.angle_alpha   90.00
_cell.angle_beta   90.00
_cell.angle_gamma   90.00
#
_symmetry.space_group_name_H-M   'P 1'
#
loop_
_entity.id
_entity.type
_entity.pdbx_description
1 polymer ?
#
loop_
_entity_poly.entity_id
_entity_poly.type
_entity_poly.pdbx_seq_one_letter_code
_entity_poly.pdbx_strand_id
1 'polypeptide(L)'
;MPRAIRGVLIECDPSIKSIIVNIDSDNHEFIIEDLDDERVVVKENMVPLLKQKLEDVCLLLSLVALHAPWGLAHALLPQRLKENLPPLDESGSE
;
A
#
# COMPACT_ATOMS: atom_id res chain seq x y z
N MET A 1 -33.33 1.65 -7.57
CA MET A 1 -33.29 0.57 -8.58
C MET A 1 -31.94 -0.12 -8.45
N PRO A 2 -31.85 -1.46 -8.40
CA PRO A 2 -30.56 -2.13 -8.28
C PRO A 2 -29.71 -1.90 -9.53
N ARG A 3 -28.42 -1.58 -9.35
CA ARG A 3 -27.41 -1.46 -10.41
C ARG A 3 -26.42 -2.60 -10.22
N ALA A 4 -26.23 -3.41 -11.25
CA ALA A 4 -25.25 -4.49 -11.26
C ALA A 4 -24.14 -4.14 -12.25
N ILE A 5 -22.90 -4.16 -11.79
CA ILE A 5 -21.70 -3.89 -12.59
C ILE A 5 -20.83 -5.13 -12.56
N ARG A 6 -20.32 -5.56 -13.72
CA ARG A 6 -19.39 -6.69 -13.81
C ARG A 6 -17.99 -6.22 -13.46
N GLY A 7 -17.35 -6.93 -12.54
CA GLY A 7 -15.99 -6.64 -12.08
C GLY A 7 -15.43 -7.84 -11.34
N VAL A 8 -14.13 -7.78 -11.06
CA VAL A 8 -13.42 -8.78 -10.27
C VAL A 8 -13.21 -8.21 -8.88
N LEU A 9 -13.67 -8.93 -7.86
CA LEU A 9 -13.39 -8.61 -6.46
C LEU A 9 -11.96 -9.04 -6.14
N ILE A 10 -11.16 -8.12 -5.61
CA ILE A 10 -9.81 -8.38 -5.13
C ILE A 10 -9.83 -8.20 -3.61
N GLU A 11 -9.37 -9.23 -2.91
CA GLU A 11 -9.10 -9.21 -1.47
C GLU A 11 -7.58 -9.19 -1.27
N CYS A 12 -7.07 -8.16 -0.60
CA CYS A 12 -5.65 -7.95 -0.38
C CYS A 12 -5.38 -7.10 0.87
N ASP A 13 -4.16 -7.17 1.41
CA ASP A 13 -3.71 -6.30 2.51
C ASP A 13 -3.86 -4.81 2.20
N PRO A 14 -4.07 -3.95 3.23
CA PRO A 14 -4.23 -2.50 3.06
C PRO A 14 -3.00 -1.83 2.42
N SER A 15 -1.81 -2.41 2.62
CA SER A 15 -0.59 -1.95 1.94
C SER A 15 -0.65 -2.15 0.43
N ILE A 16 -1.15 -3.31 -0.04
CA ILE A 16 -1.30 -3.61 -1.47
C ILE A 16 -2.40 -2.74 -2.06
N LYS A 17 -3.51 -2.57 -1.34
CA LYS A 17 -4.59 -1.66 -1.75
C LYS A 17 -4.07 -0.24 -1.95
N SER A 18 -3.23 0.26 -1.04
CA SER A 18 -2.60 1.59 -1.17
C SER A 18 -1.77 1.72 -2.45
N ILE A 19 -1.05 0.66 -2.83
CA ILE A 19 -0.29 0.62 -4.09
C ILE A 19 -1.24 0.60 -5.29
N ILE A 20 -2.32 -0.19 -5.24
CA ILE A 20 -3.33 -0.25 -6.32
C ILE A 20 -3.97 1.13 -6.52
N VAL A 21 -4.37 1.82 -5.45
CA VAL A 21 -4.93 3.17 -5.49
C VAL A 21 -3.90 4.16 -6.06
N ASN A 22 -2.63 4.04 -5.68
CA ASN A 22 -1.56 4.86 -6.25
C ASN A 22 -1.37 4.61 -7.75
N ILE A 23 -1.44 3.36 -8.21
CA ILE A 23 -1.39 3.01 -9.65
C ILE A 23 -2.61 3.55 -10.38
N ASP A 24 -3.78 3.52 -9.75
CA ASP A 24 -5.03 4.03 -10.32
C ASP A 24 -5.05 5.56 -10.39
N SER A 25 -4.34 6.25 -9.50
CA SER A 25 -4.36 7.72 -9.41
C SER A 25 -3.97 8.45 -10.71
N ASP A 26 -3.19 7.82 -11.59
CA ASP A 26 -2.77 8.40 -12.87
C ASP A 26 -3.94 8.51 -13.89
N ASN A 27 -4.77 7.47 -14.02
CA ASN A 27 -5.77 7.37 -15.10
C ASN A 27 -7.19 6.97 -14.62
N HIS A 28 -7.36 6.61 -13.35
CA HIS A 28 -8.61 6.12 -12.73
C HIS A 28 -9.34 5.08 -13.60
N GLU A 29 -8.57 4.16 -14.19
CA GLU A 29 -9.08 3.18 -15.16
C GLU A 29 -9.26 1.79 -14.54
N PHE A 30 -8.60 1.48 -13.45
CA PHE A 30 -8.54 0.13 -12.88
C PHE A 30 -9.70 -0.11 -11.90
N ILE A 31 -9.92 0.82 -10.97
CA ILE A 31 -10.88 0.65 -9.87
C ILE A 31 -12.29 1.00 -10.36
N ILE A 32 -13.24 0.11 -10.09
CA ILE A 32 -14.68 0.36 -10.31
C ILE A 32 -15.29 0.93 -9.04
N GLU A 33 -15.05 0.26 -7.91
CA GLU A 33 -15.63 0.61 -6.62
C GLU A 33 -14.68 0.20 -5.49
N ASP A 34 -14.48 1.11 -4.54
CA ASP A 34 -13.75 0.88 -3.31
C ASP A 34 -14.74 0.46 -2.23
N LEU A 35 -14.65 -0.79 -1.75
CA LEU A 35 -15.63 -1.34 -0.82
C LEU A 35 -15.17 -1.10 0.64
N ASP A 36 -13.97 -1.55 0.98
CA ASP A 36 -13.40 -1.52 2.34
C ASP A 36 -11.87 -1.53 2.27
N ASP A 37 -11.17 -1.39 3.41
CA ASP A 37 -9.69 -1.33 3.48
C ASP A 37 -8.95 -2.54 2.87
N GLU A 38 -9.60 -3.69 2.77
CA GLU A 38 -9.02 -4.93 2.23
C GLU A 38 -9.66 -5.36 0.91
N ARG A 39 -10.69 -4.64 0.44
CA ARG A 39 -11.56 -5.09 -0.66
C ARG A 39 -11.80 -4.00 -1.68
N VAL A 40 -11.49 -4.32 -2.93
CA VAL A 40 -11.69 -3.42 -4.07
C VAL A 40 -12.23 -4.18 -5.28
N VAL A 41 -13.13 -3.54 -6.03
CA VAL A 41 -13.66 -4.09 -7.28
C VAL A 41 -12.92 -3.46 -8.45
N VAL A 42 -12.33 -4.29 -9.31
CA VAL A 42 -11.50 -3.88 -10.45
C VAL A 42 -12.10 -4.35 -11.77
N LYS A 43 -11.83 -3.62 -12.86
CA LYS A 43 -12.24 -4.03 -14.21
C LYS A 43 -11.55 -5.32 -14.63
N GLU A 44 -12.32 -6.31 -15.06
CA GLU A 44 -11.84 -7.65 -15.46
C GLU A 44 -10.72 -7.59 -16.51
N ASN A 45 -10.85 -6.73 -17.53
CA ASN A 45 -9.85 -6.57 -18.58
C ASN A 45 -8.52 -5.99 -18.10
N MET A 46 -8.51 -5.29 -16.97
CA MET A 46 -7.34 -4.59 -16.43
C MET A 46 -6.59 -5.40 -15.37
N VAL A 47 -7.20 -6.47 -14.84
CA VAL A 47 -6.58 -7.37 -13.85
C VAL A 47 -5.18 -7.88 -14.28
N PRO A 48 -4.96 -8.38 -15.51
CA PRO A 48 -3.64 -8.86 -15.91
C PRO A 48 -2.57 -7.75 -15.89
N LEU A 49 -2.94 -6.55 -16.36
CA LEU A 49 -2.03 -5.40 -16.35
C LEU A 49 -1.74 -4.91 -14.92
N LEU A 50 -2.76 -4.90 -14.06
CA LEU A 50 -2.62 -4.51 -12.65
C LEU A 50 -1.68 -5.47 -11.91
N LYS A 51 -1.80 -6.79 -12.15
CA LYS A 51 -0.88 -7.79 -11.59
C LYS A 51 0.56 -7.54 -12.00
N GLN A 52 0.80 -7.31 -13.30
CA GLN A 52 2.15 -7.02 -13.79
C GLN A 52 2.76 -5.79 -13.12
N LYS A 53 1.99 -4.70 -13.00
CA LYS A 53 2.44 -3.47 -12.32
C LYS A 53 2.75 -3.69 -10.84
N LEU A 54 1.94 -4.50 -10.15
CA LEU A 54 2.19 -4.86 -8.75
C LEU A 54 3.46 -5.69 -8.61
N GLU A 55 3.69 -6.65 -9.50
CA GLU A 55 4.92 -7.44 -9.54
C GLU A 55 6.15 -6.55 -9.75
N ASP A 56 6.09 -5.61 -10.70
CA ASP A 56 7.19 -4.65 -10.97
C ASP A 56 7.53 -3.81 -9.72
N VAL A 57 6.52 -3.27 -9.03
CA VAL A 57 6.71 -2.48 -7.80
C VAL A 57 7.30 -3.34 -6.68
N CYS A 58 6.81 -4.57 -6.51
CA CYS A 58 7.28 -5.48 -5.47
C CYS A 58 8.72 -5.93 -5.73
N LEU A 59 9.10 -6.15 -6.99
CA LEU A 59 10.47 -6.47 -7.39
C LEU A 59 11.41 -5.29 -7.13
N LEU A 60 11.00 -4.07 -7.45
CA LEU A 60 11.75 -2.85 -7.15
C LEU A 60 12.02 -2.69 -5.64
N LEU A 61 11.03 -2.94 -4.80
CA LEU A 61 11.19 -2.92 -3.34
C LEU A 61 12.22 -3.96 -2.88
N SER A 62 12.18 -5.18 -3.42
CA SER A 62 13.17 -6.21 -3.08
C SER A 62 14.59 -5.86 -3.52
N LEU A 63 14.76 -5.20 -4.67
CA LEU A 63 16.05 -4.84 -5.22
C LEU A 63 16.70 -3.67 -4.46
N VAL A 64 15.91 -2.64 -4.12
CA VAL A 64 16.38 -1.48 -3.35
C VAL A 64 16.68 -1.87 -1.90
N ALA A 65 15.89 -2.78 -1.30
CA ALA A 65 16.17 -3.31 0.03
C ALA A 65 17.50 -4.09 0.10
N LEU A 66 17.93 -4.73 -1.00
CA LEU A 66 19.19 -5.47 -1.05
C LEU A 66 20.43 -4.59 -1.31
N HIS A 67 20.27 -3.38 -1.86
CA HIS A 67 21.38 -2.49 -2.25
C HIS A 67 21.53 -1.23 -1.41
N ALA A 68 20.68 -1.01 -0.39
CA ALA A 68 20.88 0.07 0.57
C ALA A 68 21.87 -0.38 1.65
N PRO A 69 23.09 0.21 1.77
CA PRO A 69 23.88 0.02 2.97
C PRO A 69 23.08 0.56 4.14
N TRP A 70 22.75 -0.34 5.08
CA TRP A 70 22.13 -0.07 6.38
C TRP A 70 22.79 1.04 7.22
N GLY A 71 23.91 1.62 6.77
CA GLY A 71 24.62 2.75 7.38
C GLY A 71 24.02 4.15 7.14
N LEU A 72 23.00 4.32 6.28
CA LEU A 72 22.36 5.62 6.03
C LEU A 72 20.88 5.70 6.44
N ALA A 73 20.35 4.65 7.09
CA ALA A 73 18.95 4.59 7.53
C ALA A 73 18.61 5.57 8.67
N HIS A 74 19.58 6.33 9.20
CA HIS A 74 19.34 7.30 10.27
C HIS A 74 18.98 8.72 9.78
N ALA A 75 18.95 8.97 8.47
CA ALA A 75 18.72 10.33 7.93
C ALA A 75 17.36 10.55 7.26
N LEU A 76 16.55 9.51 7.01
CA LEU A 76 15.31 9.62 6.23
C LEU A 76 14.10 8.89 6.82
N LEU A 77 14.03 8.74 8.15
CA LEU A 77 12.75 8.37 8.75
C LEU A 77 11.87 9.64 8.87
N PRO A 78 10.72 9.71 8.18
CA PRO A 78 9.80 10.84 8.36
C PRO A 78 9.36 10.92 9.83
N GLN A 79 9.46 12.12 10.40
CA GLN A 79 9.24 12.48 11.81
C GLN A 79 7.85 12.11 12.38
N ARG A 80 6.93 11.56 11.57
CA ARG A 80 5.53 11.33 11.95
C ARG A 80 5.30 10.13 12.88
N LEU A 81 6.31 9.29 13.12
CA LEU A 81 6.21 8.17 14.05
C LEU A 81 6.83 8.43 15.44
N LYS A 82 7.53 9.56 15.66
CA LYS A 82 8.11 9.88 16.97
C LYS A 82 7.14 10.59 17.91
N GLU A 83 6.10 11.24 17.40
CA GLU A 83 5.14 12.03 18.18
C GLU A 83 4.03 11.21 18.88
N ASN A 84 3.98 9.88 18.70
CA ASN A 84 2.97 9.02 19.33
C ASN A 84 3.55 7.93 20.23
N LEU A 85 4.82 8.06 20.65
CA LEU A 85 5.30 7.21 21.72
C LEU A 85 4.85 7.84 23.05
N PRO A 86 4.01 7.16 23.85
CA PRO A 86 3.66 7.66 25.17
C PRO A 86 4.95 7.87 25.98
N PRO A 87 5.01 8.90 26.85
CA PRO A 87 6.15 9.08 27.72
C PRO A 87 6.34 7.80 28.52
N LEU A 88 7.52 7.20 28.40
CA LEU A 88 7.95 6.21 29.38
C LEU A 88 8.02 6.98 30.69
N ASP A 89 7.04 6.71 31.55
CA ASP A 89 7.10 7.03 32.97
C ASP A 89 8.49 6.61 33.44
N GLU A 90 9.33 7.58 33.80
CA GLU A 90 10.55 7.32 34.55
C GLU A 90 10.10 6.85 35.93
N SER A 91 9.70 5.59 36.00
CA SER A 91 9.47 4.90 37.26
C SER A 91 10.79 4.94 38.02
N GLY A 92 10.79 5.81 39.03
CA GLY A 92 11.83 5.91 40.02
C GLY A 92 12.17 4.52 40.53
N SER A 93 13.46 4.21 40.47
CA SER A 93 14.04 3.20 41.34
C SER A 93 14.85 3.97 42.37
N GLU A 94 14.38 3.88 43.62
CA GLU A 94 15.12 4.18 44.84
C GLU A 94 16.50 3.50 44.87
#